data_AF-A0A538JAS0-F1
#
_entry.id   AF-A0A538JAS0-F1
#
_cell.length_a   1.000
_cell.length_b   1.000
_cell.length_c   1.000
_cell.angle_alpha   90.00
_cell.angle_beta   90.00
_cell.angle_gamma   90.00
#
_symmetry.space_group_name_H-M   'P 1'
#
loop_
_entity.id
_entity.type
_entity.pdbx_description
1 polymer ?
#
loop_
_entity_poly.entity_id
_entity_poly.type
_entity_poly.pdbx_seq_one_letter_code
_entity_poly.pdbx_strand_id
1 'polypeptide(L)'
;MPTRKQRRRRQKEQRHEYEFVTYDDEGQEIPVDSAELKAPKEKSSNGRPAAAAKGRTTQARDRKGRPLREVKPPSWRAAIKRAAIFVVVLAVFLSFVGGKKQSPAVKILLPLFYGVVGVPFFYWMDRAAYRRYLRATGREDEIPTGRRSPRR
;
A
#
# COMPACT_ATOMS: atom_id res chain seq x y z
N MET A 1 -17.45 -24.83 25.67
CA MET A 1 -15.97 -24.93 25.67
C MET A 1 -15.37 -23.94 24.66
N PRO A 2 -14.41 -23.07 25.03
CA PRO A 2 -13.78 -22.13 24.10
C PRO A 2 -12.96 -22.85 23.03
N THR A 3 -13.04 -22.35 21.79
CA THR A 3 -12.39 -22.97 20.62
C THR A 3 -10.86 -22.91 20.69
N ARG A 4 -10.14 -23.82 20.00
CA ARG A 4 -8.66 -23.82 19.92
C ARG A 4 -8.08 -22.45 19.55
N LYS A 5 -8.75 -21.71 18.66
CA LYS A 5 -8.33 -20.38 18.21
C LYS A 5 -8.52 -19.30 19.29
N GLN A 6 -9.61 -19.37 20.06
CA GLN A 6 -9.84 -18.47 21.19
C GLN A 6 -8.84 -18.71 22.33
N ARG A 7 -8.51 -19.99 22.62
CA ARG A 7 -7.48 -20.34 23.62
C ARG A 7 -6.10 -19.79 23.22
N ARG A 8 -5.71 -19.94 21.95
CA ARG A 8 -4.42 -19.41 21.45
C ARG A 8 -4.36 -17.89 21.44
N ARG A 9 -5.50 -17.20 21.28
CA ARG A 9 -5.57 -15.73 21.37
C ARG A 9 -5.42 -15.26 22.81
N ARG A 10 -6.14 -15.89 23.76
CA ARG A 10 -5.99 -15.62 25.20
C ARG A 10 -4.58 -15.89 25.71
N GLN A 11 -3.97 -17.00 25.29
CA GLN A 11 -2.56 -17.30 25.61
C GLN A 11 -1.57 -16.31 25.00
N LYS A 12 -1.93 -15.56 23.95
CA LYS A 12 -1.08 -14.49 23.41
C LYS A 12 -1.29 -13.17 24.15
N GLU A 13 -2.53 -12.89 24.53
CA GLU A 13 -2.88 -11.69 25.32
C GLU A 13 -2.25 -11.79 26.73
N GLN A 14 -2.30 -12.95 27.37
CA GLN A 14 -1.68 -13.22 28.68
C GLN A 14 -0.14 -13.26 28.64
N ARG A 15 0.48 -13.42 27.47
CA ARG A 15 1.96 -13.40 27.33
C ARG A 15 2.55 -11.99 27.45
N HIS A 16 1.72 -10.95 27.45
CA HIS A 16 2.14 -9.56 27.51
C HIS A 16 1.81 -8.89 28.84
N GLU A 17 1.48 -9.68 29.86
CA GLU A 17 1.43 -9.25 31.26
C GLU A 17 2.86 -9.19 31.79
N TYR A 18 3.63 -8.21 31.31
CA TYR A 18 4.89 -7.82 31.93
C TYR A 18 4.61 -6.65 32.85
N GLU A 19 5.01 -6.77 34.11
CA GLU A 19 4.97 -5.69 35.08
C GLU A 19 6.08 -4.68 34.74
N PHE A 20 5.71 -3.42 34.54
CA PHE A 20 6.68 -2.36 34.26
C PHE A 20 7.26 -1.88 35.58
N VAL A 21 8.50 -2.28 35.87
CA VAL A 21 9.24 -1.82 37.04
C VAL A 21 10.20 -0.72 36.61
N THR A 22 10.14 0.42 37.27
CA THR A 22 11.14 1.49 37.15
C THR A 22 11.95 1.55 38.44
N TYR A 23 13.26 1.77 38.30
CA TYR A 23 14.17 1.96 39.43
C TYR A 23 14.26 3.45 39.75
N ASP A 24 14.09 3.81 41.02
CA ASP A 24 14.34 5.18 41.50
C ASP A 24 15.86 5.43 41.66
N ASP A 25 16.26 6.68 41.92
CA ASP A 25 17.65 7.13 41.99
C ASP A 25 18.46 6.47 43.15
N GLU A 26 17.76 5.80 44.08
CA GLU A 26 18.33 5.01 45.19
C GLU A 26 18.31 3.48 44.92
N GLY A 27 17.88 3.06 43.72
CA GLY A 27 17.93 1.66 43.26
C GLY A 27 16.79 0.76 43.75
N GLN A 28 15.72 1.33 44.30
CA GLN A 28 14.58 0.58 44.83
C GLN A 28 13.48 0.37 43.76
N GLU A 29 12.90 -0.83 43.70
CA GLU A 29 11.89 -1.23 42.71
C GLU A 29 10.49 -0.70 43.10
N ILE A 30 9.93 0.20 42.30
CA ILE A 30 8.56 0.70 42.47
C ILE A 30 7.69 0.16 41.31
N PRO A 31 6.57 -0.54 41.60
CA PRO A 31 5.65 -1.01 40.57
C PRO A 31 4.88 0.18 39.99
N VAL A 32 5.00 0.43 38.68
CA VAL A 32 4.25 1.49 37.98
C VAL A 32 3.07 0.87 37.24
N ASP A 33 1.87 1.36 37.54
CA ASP A 33 0.65 0.90 36.86
C ASP A 33 0.69 1.31 35.37
N SER A 34 0.58 0.32 34.49
CA SER A 34 0.60 0.45 33.04
C SER A 34 -0.47 1.41 32.46
N ALA A 35 -1.48 1.75 33.26
CA ALA A 35 -2.49 2.74 32.94
C ALA A 35 -1.95 4.18 32.87
N GLU A 36 -0.95 4.54 33.68
CA GLU A 36 -0.43 5.91 33.77
C GLU A 36 0.56 6.26 32.64
N LEU A 37 1.22 5.27 32.02
CA LEU A 37 2.12 5.46 30.87
C LEU A 37 1.39 5.77 29.55
N LYS A 38 0.05 5.63 29.51
CA LYS A 38 -0.78 6.03 28.37
C LYS A 38 -1.24 7.48 28.52
N ALA A 39 -0.29 8.42 28.58
CA ALA A 39 -0.61 9.82 28.33
C ALA A 39 -1.27 9.96 26.94
N PRO A 40 -2.36 10.75 26.81
CA PRO A 40 -3.03 10.94 25.53
C PRO A 40 -2.05 11.61 24.57
N LYS A 41 -1.65 10.86 23.54
CA LYS A 41 -0.73 11.34 22.51
C LYS A 41 -1.40 12.50 21.76
N GLU A 42 -1.12 13.73 22.18
CA GLU A 42 -1.48 14.93 21.45
C GLU A 42 -0.91 14.82 20.04
N LYS A 43 -1.78 15.08 19.07
CA LYS A 43 -1.49 14.98 17.65
C LYS A 43 -0.46 16.05 17.30
N SER A 44 0.81 15.66 17.21
CA SER A 44 1.83 16.46 16.54
C SER A 44 1.41 16.68 15.08
N SER A 45 0.84 17.87 14.82
CA SER A 45 0.56 18.37 13.49
C SER A 45 1.85 18.92 12.91
N ASN A 46 2.64 18.06 12.27
CA ASN A 46 3.78 18.54 11.50
C ASN A 46 3.27 19.14 10.18
N GLY A 47 3.53 20.43 9.98
CA GLY A 47 2.91 21.28 8.97
C GLY A 47 3.18 20.86 7.53
N ARG A 48 2.10 20.76 6.74
CA ARG A 48 2.07 21.10 5.31
C ARG A 48 0.66 21.61 4.96
N PRO A 49 0.57 22.65 4.11
CA PRO A 49 -0.46 23.68 4.23
C PRO A 49 -1.87 23.19 3.90
N ALA A 50 -2.82 23.74 4.66
CA ALA A 50 -4.26 23.56 4.58
C ALA A 50 -4.90 24.20 3.33
N ALA A 51 -4.43 23.82 2.14
CA ALA A 51 -4.99 24.28 0.86
C ALA A 51 -5.36 23.09 -0.04
N ALA A 52 -6.10 22.13 0.49
CA ALA A 52 -6.87 21.14 -0.29
C ALA A 52 -8.04 20.55 0.53
N ALA A 53 -8.48 21.24 1.58
CA ALA A 53 -9.56 20.81 2.47
C ALA A 53 -10.95 21.12 1.90
N LYS A 54 -11.19 20.74 0.64
CA LYS A 54 -12.54 20.71 0.06
C LYS A 54 -12.66 19.46 -0.80
N GLY A 55 -13.19 18.39 -0.19
CA GLY A 55 -13.61 17.18 -0.92
C GLY A 55 -12.95 15.85 -0.51
N ARG A 56 -12.33 15.73 0.67
CA ARG A 56 -11.71 14.46 1.10
C ARG A 56 -12.76 13.54 1.72
N THR A 57 -13.46 12.78 0.87
CA THR A 57 -14.25 11.62 1.30
C THR A 57 -13.37 10.73 2.17
N THR A 58 -13.90 10.32 3.32
CA THR A 58 -13.35 9.31 4.26
C THR A 58 -12.42 8.31 3.57
N GLN A 59 -11.11 8.42 3.86
CA GLN A 59 -10.12 7.48 3.37
C GLN A 59 -10.46 6.09 3.91
N ALA A 60 -10.85 5.19 3.00
CA ALA A 60 -11.05 3.78 3.32
C ALA A 60 -9.79 3.21 3.98
N ARG A 61 -9.97 2.39 5.02
CA ARG A 61 -8.86 1.71 5.72
C ARG A 61 -8.86 0.23 5.32
N ASP A 62 -7.68 -0.36 5.21
CA ASP A 62 -7.53 -1.77 4.83
C ASP A 62 -8.08 -2.64 5.97
N ARG A 63 -8.25 -3.95 5.73
CA ARG A 63 -8.57 -4.93 6.78
C ARG A 63 -7.58 -4.91 7.96
N LYS A 64 -6.40 -4.31 7.76
CA LYS A 64 -5.35 -4.09 8.76
C LYS A 64 -5.30 -2.66 9.34
N GLY A 65 -6.31 -1.82 9.08
CA GLY A 65 -6.43 -0.46 9.62
C GLY A 65 -5.52 0.60 8.98
N ARG A 66 -4.77 0.25 7.93
CA ARG A 66 -3.88 1.19 7.22
C ARG A 66 -4.68 2.07 6.27
N PRO A 67 -4.36 3.38 6.15
CA PRO A 67 -5.05 4.24 5.20
C PRO A 67 -4.83 3.72 3.77
N LEU A 68 -5.90 3.38 3.06
CA LEU A 68 -5.78 3.08 1.64
C LEU A 68 -5.49 4.38 0.92
N ARG A 69 -4.38 4.36 0.18
CA ARG A 69 -4.10 5.41 -0.79
C ARG A 69 -5.19 5.37 -1.86
N GLU A 70 -5.83 6.50 -2.10
CA GLU A 70 -6.79 6.65 -3.20
C GLU A 70 -6.11 6.27 -4.51
N VAL A 71 -6.56 5.16 -5.11
CA VAL A 71 -6.06 4.70 -6.41
C VAL A 71 -6.84 5.42 -7.50
N LYS A 72 -6.16 6.26 -8.26
CA LYS A 72 -6.73 6.93 -9.44
C LYS A 72 -7.21 5.88 -10.45
N PRO A 73 -8.30 6.16 -11.19
CA PRO A 73 -8.82 5.23 -12.19
C PRO A 73 -7.77 4.88 -13.25
N PRO A 74 -7.81 3.65 -13.81
CA PRO A 74 -6.84 3.21 -14.80
C PRO A 74 -6.95 4.08 -16.04
N SER A 75 -5.84 4.70 -16.45
CA SER A 75 -5.78 5.53 -17.65
C SER A 75 -4.68 5.04 -18.59
N TRP A 76 -4.95 5.05 -19.89
CA TRP A 76 -3.96 4.73 -20.91
C TRP A 76 -2.72 5.62 -20.82
N ARG A 77 -2.91 6.90 -20.46
CA ARG A 77 -1.80 7.83 -20.19
C ARG A 77 -0.89 7.34 -19.06
N ALA A 78 -1.45 6.77 -17.98
CA ALA A 78 -0.65 6.23 -16.89
C ALA A 78 0.10 4.96 -17.30
N ALA A 79 -0.54 4.07 -18.08
CA ALA A 79 0.07 2.86 -18.60
C ALA A 79 1.26 3.19 -19.54
N ILE A 80 1.08 4.16 -20.46
CA ILE A 80 2.15 4.63 -21.35
C ILE A 80 3.32 5.21 -20.55
N LYS A 81 3.07 6.05 -19.53
CA LYS A 81 4.13 6.60 -18.68
C LYS A 81 4.92 5.51 -17.95
N ARG A 82 4.22 4.50 -17.41
CA ARG A 82 4.86 3.36 -16.72
C ARG A 82 5.66 2.50 -17.69
N ALA A 83 5.10 2.24 -18.88
CA ALA A 83 5.79 1.54 -19.95
C ALA A 83 7.04 2.30 -20.41
N ALA A 84 6.98 3.63 -20.54
CA ALA A 84 8.15 4.44 -20.89
C ALA A 84 9.29 4.33 -19.84
N ILE A 85 8.95 4.38 -18.55
CA ILE A 85 9.93 4.16 -17.47
C ILE A 85 10.53 2.75 -17.58
N PHE A 86 9.70 1.74 -17.80
CA PHE A 86 10.13 0.37 -17.98
C PHE A 86 11.07 0.22 -19.19
N VAL A 87 10.77 0.83 -20.34
CA VAL A 87 11.60 0.82 -21.55
C VAL A 87 12.98 1.40 -21.28
N VAL A 88 13.05 2.53 -20.56
CA VAL A 88 14.34 3.16 -20.22
C VAL A 88 15.17 2.23 -19.33
N VAL A 89 14.57 1.68 -18.27
CA VAL A 89 15.25 0.74 -17.37
C VAL A 89 15.70 -0.51 -18.12
N LEU A 90 14.83 -1.04 -18.98
CA LEU A 90 15.11 -2.22 -19.81
C LEU A 90 16.24 -1.94 -20.80
N ALA A 91 16.26 -0.78 -21.46
CA ALA A 91 17.33 -0.39 -22.38
C ALA A 91 18.68 -0.29 -21.66
N VAL A 92 18.70 0.29 -20.44
CA VAL A 92 19.91 0.33 -19.60
C VAL A 92 20.34 -1.10 -19.24
N PHE A 93 19.41 -1.94 -18.78
CA PHE A 93 19.70 -3.34 -18.45
C PHE A 93 20.27 -4.12 -19.63
N LEU A 94 19.65 -4.05 -20.81
CA LEU A 94 20.17 -4.67 -22.02
C LEU A 94 21.52 -4.09 -22.47
N SER A 95 21.80 -2.82 -22.17
CA SER A 95 23.11 -2.23 -22.47
C SER A 95 24.23 -2.86 -21.65
N PHE A 96 23.94 -3.27 -20.40
CA PHE A 96 24.89 -4.00 -19.56
C PHE A 96 24.97 -5.49 -19.91
N VAL A 97 23.84 -6.14 -20.19
CA VAL A 97 23.77 -7.60 -20.40
C VAL A 97 24.05 -8.03 -21.84
N GLY A 98 23.68 -7.22 -22.84
CA GLY A 98 23.69 -7.58 -24.26
C GLY A 98 25.06 -7.66 -24.94
N GLY A 99 26.14 -7.30 -24.24
CA GLY A 99 27.49 -7.34 -24.77
C GLY A 99 27.77 -6.31 -25.88
N LYS A 100 29.05 -6.12 -26.20
CA LYS A 100 29.50 -5.08 -27.16
C LYS A 100 29.17 -5.39 -28.63
N LYS A 101 28.84 -6.65 -28.95
CA LYS A 101 28.63 -7.13 -30.33
C LYS A 101 27.21 -6.87 -30.87
N GLN A 102 26.27 -6.45 -30.04
CA GLN A 102 24.92 -6.13 -30.51
C GLN A 102 24.90 -4.83 -31.31
N SER A 103 24.27 -4.88 -32.48
CA SER A 103 24.02 -3.71 -33.32
C SER A 103 23.30 -2.61 -32.51
N PRO A 104 23.70 -1.33 -32.66
CA PRO A 104 23.05 -0.22 -31.97
C PRO A 104 21.55 -0.14 -32.29
N ALA A 105 21.14 -0.56 -33.49
CA ALA A 105 19.73 -0.65 -33.86
C ALA A 105 18.95 -1.62 -32.98
N VAL A 106 19.52 -2.80 -32.69
CA VAL A 106 18.89 -3.82 -31.84
C VAL A 106 18.74 -3.33 -30.40
N LYS A 107 19.74 -2.59 -29.89
CA LYS A 107 19.71 -2.00 -28.54
C LYS A 107 18.58 -0.99 -28.34
N ILE A 108 18.10 -0.36 -29.42
CA ILE A 108 17.01 0.62 -29.38
C ILE A 108 15.68 -0.05 -29.73
N LEU A 109 15.61 -0.80 -30.84
CA LEU A 109 14.39 -1.41 -31.34
C LEU A 109 13.82 -2.43 -30.36
N LEU A 110 14.67 -3.25 -29.74
CA LEU A 110 14.24 -4.32 -28.86
C LEU A 110 13.50 -3.80 -27.60
N PRO A 111 14.06 -2.90 -26.78
CA PRO A 111 13.33 -2.37 -25.63
C PRO A 111 12.10 -1.57 -26.06
N LEU A 112 12.13 -0.89 -27.21
CA LEU A 112 10.97 -0.15 -27.72
C LEU A 112 9.82 -1.09 -28.08
N PHE A 113 10.12 -2.22 -28.74
CA PHE A 113 9.16 -3.28 -29.01
C PHE A 113 8.55 -3.86 -27.72
N TYR A 114 9.38 -4.19 -26.74
CA TYR A 114 8.91 -4.62 -25.42
C TYR A 114 8.06 -3.56 -24.72
N GLY A 115 8.37 -2.29 -24.91
CA GLY A 115 7.57 -1.17 -24.43
C GLY A 115 6.14 -1.18 -24.96
N VAL A 116 6.00 -1.27 -26.28
CA VAL A 116 4.69 -1.29 -26.97
C VAL A 116 3.86 -2.47 -26.51
N VAL A 117 4.45 -3.68 -26.47
CA VAL A 117 3.79 -4.89 -25.96
C VAL A 117 3.47 -4.78 -24.47
N GLY A 118 4.30 -4.06 -23.71
CA GLY A 118 4.13 -3.84 -22.28
C GLY A 118 2.96 -2.90 -21.94
N VAL A 119 2.60 -1.94 -22.80
CA VAL A 119 1.50 -0.98 -22.53
C VAL A 119 0.18 -1.68 -22.15
N PRO A 120 -0.37 -2.63 -22.95
CA PRO A 120 -1.61 -3.31 -22.58
C PRO A 120 -1.47 -4.12 -21.28
N PHE A 121 -0.29 -4.69 -21.01
CA PHE A 121 -0.01 -5.39 -19.75
C PHE A 121 -0.06 -4.45 -18.53
N PHE A 122 0.59 -3.28 -18.63
CA PHE A 122 0.54 -2.27 -17.56
C PHE A 122 -0.89 -1.75 -17.34
N TYR A 123 -1.66 -1.51 -18.41
CA TYR A 123 -3.06 -1.13 -18.28
C TYR A 123 -3.89 -2.21 -17.56
N TRP A 124 -3.66 -3.48 -17.88
CA TRP A 124 -4.33 -4.59 -17.22
C TRP A 124 -3.98 -4.69 -15.73
N MET A 125 -2.71 -4.52 -15.37
CA MET A 125 -2.26 -4.50 -13.98
C MET A 125 -2.88 -3.34 -13.21
N ASP A 126 -2.94 -2.15 -13.81
CA ASP A 126 -3.57 -0.96 -13.22
C ASP A 126 -5.06 -1.19 -13.00
N ARG A 127 -5.72 -1.86 -13.95
CA ARG A 127 -7.13 -2.28 -13.83
C ARG A 127 -7.34 -3.29 -12.71
N ALA A 128 -6.44 -4.26 -12.55
CA ALA A 128 -6.50 -5.24 -11.46
C ALA A 128 -6.31 -4.58 -10.08
N ALA A 129 -5.34 -3.66 -9.97
CA ALA A 129 -5.09 -2.88 -8.77
C ALA A 129 -6.28 -2.00 -8.40
N TYR A 130 -6.87 -1.31 -9.38
CA TYR A 130 -8.07 -0.50 -9.18
C TYR A 130 -9.27 -1.33 -8.73
N ARG A 131 -9.48 -2.52 -9.32
CA ARG A 131 -10.53 -3.46 -8.87
C ARG A 131 -10.31 -3.91 -7.44
N ARG A 132 -9.08 -4.25 -7.07
CA ARG A 132 -8.74 -4.63 -5.69
C ARG A 132 -9.00 -3.48 -4.71
N TYR A 133 -8.68 -2.24 -5.12
CA TYR A 133 -8.98 -1.04 -4.34
C TYR A 133 -10.49 -0.89 -4.12
N LEU A 134 -11.32 -0.96 -5.16
CA LEU A 134 -12.79 -0.83 -5.04
C LEU A 134 -13.40 -1.89 -4.11
N ARG A 135 -12.95 -3.14 -4.20
CA ARG A 135 -13.37 -4.22 -3.29
C ARG A 135 -12.96 -3.97 -1.84
N ALA A 136 -11.81 -3.35 -1.62
CA ALA A 136 -11.32 -3.04 -0.28
C ALA A 136 -12.01 -1.81 0.33
N THR A 137 -12.51 -0.89 -0.51
CA THR A 137 -13.20 0.33 -0.07
C THR A 137 -14.71 0.20 0.00
N GLY A 138 -15.27 -0.95 -0.40
CA GLY A 138 -16.72 -1.17 -0.46
C GLY A 138 -17.41 -0.39 -1.59
N ARG A 139 -16.65 0.16 -2.54
CA ARG A 139 -17.16 0.90 -3.71
C ARG A 139 -17.31 -0.02 -4.93
N GLU A 140 -17.82 -1.22 -4.71
CA GLU A 140 -17.97 -2.22 -5.79
C GLU A 140 -18.98 -1.77 -6.86
N ASP A 141 -19.91 -0.90 -6.49
CA ASP A 141 -20.91 -0.31 -7.41
C ASP A 141 -20.30 0.60 -8.49
N GLU A 142 -19.08 1.12 -8.27
CA GLU A 142 -18.36 1.96 -9.25
C GLU A 142 -17.57 1.14 -10.27
N ILE A 143 -17.53 -0.21 -10.14
CA ILE A 143 -16.88 -1.05 -11.14
C ILE A 143 -17.70 -0.95 -12.44
N PRO A 144 -17.12 -0.48 -13.56
CA PRO A 144 -17.79 -0.48 -14.86
C PRO A 144 -17.80 -1.91 -15.41
N THR A 145 -18.53 -2.78 -14.74
CA THR A 145 -19.03 -4.04 -15.27
C THR A 145 -20.44 -3.74 -15.72
N GLY A 146 -20.78 -3.99 -16.98
CA GLY A 146 -22.12 -3.74 -17.54
C GLY A 146 -23.27 -4.50 -16.87
N ARG A 147 -23.03 -5.17 -15.73
CA ARG A 147 -24.06 -5.65 -14.81
C ARG A 147 -24.29 -4.59 -13.75
N ARG A 148 -25.33 -3.79 -13.96
CA ARG A 148 -25.95 -2.98 -12.90
C ARG A 148 -26.40 -3.95 -11.80
N SER A 149 -25.84 -3.85 -10.60
CA SER A 149 -26.41 -4.51 -9.44
C SER A 149 -27.79 -3.89 -9.16
N PRO A 150 -28.84 -4.70 -8.95
CA PRO A 150 -30.15 -4.16 -8.58
C PRO A 150 -30.04 -3.62 -7.15
N ARG A 151 -30.31 -2.31 -6.99
CA ARG A 151 -30.53 -1.71 -5.67
C ARG A 151 -31.71 -2.44 -5.01
N ARG A 152 -31.50 -2.98 -3.81
CA ARG A 152 -32.55 -3.35 -2.87
C ARG A 152 -32.71 -2.24 -1.86
#